data_AF-A0AAV0XKC9-F1
#
_entry.id   AF-A0AAV0XKC9-F1
#
_cell.length_a   1.000
_cell.length_b   1.000
_cell.length_c   1.000
_cell.angle_alpha   90.00
_cell.angle_beta   90.00
_cell.angle_gamma   90.00
#
_symmetry.space_group_name_H-M   'P 1'
#
loop_
_entity.id
_entity.type
_entity.pdbx_description
1 polymer ?
#
loop_
_entity_poly.entity_id
_entity_poly.type
_entity_poly.pdbx_seq_one_letter_code
_entity_poly.pdbx_strand_id
1 'polypeptide(L)'
;MSYALKKKITASSNETKRKDWLEYADDKYNTHKISELRSALDVMYLLIPVPLFYTLFDQQGSRWTLQGTLMNGKIEFLNWSIKPDQIHLINPLFVLIFIPLFNGVVYPILYKIGINTPLKKVTLGGIFAASSFVCSAVVQHIIIGHPLLLPSNEGQLRIYNNFDCRVAMSGSLVSSYLLTSKNNDEIELKNLNELRKLRSGNSNLRISYSDNLSGKSITLRNTNNKLSDINNFQAVLLNKNTNHEIPVGTYDIYLDNEHILKKIDLLPASVNELIFHQRFNQTNAKLITLENGKYIHILWQVPQTLLITVAEVMIIVTLLEFTFTQAPLSMKSFISAANLCTQAVGNLLIVIISKMKLFENQVHEYIFYVILVVLGVIIFMLMSAKYKYKSVTDNQSQNER
;
A
#
# COMPACT_ATOMS: atom_id res chain seq x y z
N MET A 1 11.20 8.08 36.67
CA MET A 1 11.32 6.74 36.07
C MET A 1 12.70 6.10 36.33
N SER A 2 13.79 6.66 35.76
CA SER A 2 15.17 6.13 35.96
C SER A 2 15.56 5.98 37.44
N TYR A 3 15.19 6.95 38.28
CA TYR A 3 15.43 6.89 39.73
C TYR A 3 14.74 5.69 40.42
N ALA A 4 13.45 5.47 40.13
CA ALA A 4 12.68 4.36 40.70
C ALA A 4 13.24 2.99 40.26
N LEU A 5 13.63 2.87 38.98
CA LEU A 5 14.26 1.67 38.43
C LEU A 5 15.62 1.40 39.08
N LYS A 6 16.47 2.42 39.17
CA LYS A 6 17.78 2.32 39.82
C LYS A 6 17.60 1.83 41.26
N LYS A 7 16.73 2.49 42.03
CA LYS A 7 16.49 2.12 43.43
C LYS A 7 15.86 0.72 43.59
N LYS A 8 14.97 0.30 42.70
CA LYS A 8 14.47 -1.09 42.68
C LYS A 8 15.57 -2.12 42.43
N ILE A 9 16.53 -1.82 41.54
CA ILE A 9 17.66 -2.71 41.22
C ILE A 9 18.67 -2.74 42.39
N THR A 10 18.88 -1.62 43.08
CA THR A 10 19.78 -1.55 44.25
C THR A 10 19.12 -1.95 45.58
N ALA A 11 17.80 -2.16 45.61
CA ALA A 11 17.06 -2.50 46.82
C ALA A 11 17.50 -3.88 47.35
N SER A 12 17.91 -3.93 48.61
CA SER A 12 18.38 -5.13 49.29
C SER A 12 17.21 -6.10 49.57
N SER A 13 17.50 -7.41 49.65
CA SER A 13 16.51 -8.47 49.93
C SER A 13 15.73 -8.28 51.26
N ASN A 14 16.22 -7.43 52.16
CA ASN A 14 15.58 -7.11 53.45
C ASN A 14 14.58 -5.94 53.43
N GLU A 15 14.46 -5.20 52.32
CA GLU A 15 13.45 -4.14 52.21
C GLU A 15 12.06 -4.73 51.86
N THR A 16 11.00 -4.20 52.47
CA THR A 16 9.62 -4.59 52.12
C THR A 16 9.37 -4.33 50.65
N LYS A 17 9.15 -5.39 49.86
CA LYS A 17 8.81 -5.28 48.43
C LYS A 17 7.56 -4.42 48.27
N ARG A 18 7.72 -3.25 47.62
CA ARG A 18 6.59 -2.41 47.22
C ARG A 18 5.75 -3.14 46.17
N LYS A 19 4.44 -2.86 46.13
CA LYS A 19 3.49 -3.55 45.24
C LYS A 19 3.68 -3.12 43.79
N ASP A 20 4.18 -1.91 43.58
CA ASP A 20 4.57 -1.39 42.27
C ASP A 20 5.99 -0.81 42.29
N TRP A 21 6.65 -0.89 41.15
CA TRP A 21 8.03 -0.43 40.99
C TRP A 21 8.17 1.09 41.05
N LEU A 22 7.12 1.84 40.73
CA LEU A 22 7.11 3.31 40.82
C LEU A 22 7.13 3.82 42.27
N GLU A 23 6.67 3.02 43.23
CA GLU A 23 6.61 3.39 44.65
C GLU A 23 7.99 3.44 45.30
N TYR A 24 9.03 2.89 44.69
CA TYR A 24 10.42 3.05 45.15
C TYR A 24 10.91 4.50 45.09
N ALA A 25 10.19 5.39 44.41
CA ALA A 25 10.53 6.82 44.30
C ALA A 25 9.87 7.70 45.39
N ASP A 26 9.17 7.09 46.35
CA ASP A 26 8.40 7.76 47.41
C ASP A 26 9.24 8.65 48.34
N ASP A 27 10.53 8.35 48.47
CA ASP A 27 11.51 9.13 49.23
C ASP A 27 11.86 10.48 48.61
N LYS A 28 11.77 10.59 47.27
CA LYS A 28 12.16 11.78 46.53
C LYS A 28 10.98 12.53 45.92
N TYR A 29 9.88 11.83 45.62
CA TYR A 29 8.74 12.41 44.91
C TYR A 29 7.44 12.19 45.68
N ASN A 30 6.60 13.22 45.68
CA ASN A 30 5.28 13.15 46.31
C ASN A 30 4.44 12.01 45.68
N THR A 31 3.68 11.31 46.52
CA THR A 31 2.77 10.21 46.13
C THR A 31 1.80 10.63 45.03
N HIS A 32 1.35 11.90 45.03
CA HIS A 32 0.53 12.47 43.95
C HIS A 32 1.23 12.39 42.58
N LYS A 33 2.49 12.85 42.48
CA LYS A 33 3.25 12.84 41.23
C LYS A 33 3.54 11.42 40.75
N ILE A 34 3.75 10.49 41.68
CA ILE A 34 3.94 9.07 41.38
C ILE A 34 2.64 8.46 40.81
N SER A 35 1.48 8.81 41.37
CA SER A 35 0.17 8.37 40.90
C SER A 35 -0.20 8.94 39.52
N GLU A 36 0.10 10.22 39.27
CA GLU A 36 -0.05 10.85 37.96
C GLU A 36 0.82 10.13 36.91
N LEU A 37 2.09 9.89 37.22
CA LEU A 37 3.00 9.15 36.34
C LEU A 37 2.52 7.73 36.07
N ARG A 38 2.04 7.00 37.09
CA ARG A 38 1.45 5.66 36.90
C ARG A 38 0.29 5.72 35.93
N SER A 39 -0.61 6.70 36.08
CA SER A 39 -1.78 6.83 35.22
C SER A 39 -1.43 7.14 33.77
N ALA A 40 -0.44 8.00 33.54
CA ALA A 40 0.09 8.22 32.19
C ALA A 40 0.71 6.95 31.59
N LEU A 41 1.46 6.17 32.38
CA LEU A 41 2.07 4.93 31.90
C LEU A 41 1.05 3.84 31.58
N ASP A 42 -0.04 3.74 32.35
CA ASP A 42 -1.14 2.81 32.07
C ASP A 42 -1.82 3.15 30.73
N VAL A 43 -1.98 4.43 30.42
CA VAL A 43 -2.49 4.89 29.12
C VAL A 43 -1.49 4.60 28.01
N MET A 44 -0.20 4.89 28.20
CA MET A 44 0.84 4.58 27.22
C MET A 44 0.96 3.08 26.94
N TYR A 45 0.76 2.24 27.95
CA TYR A 45 0.74 0.80 27.79
C TYR A 45 -0.36 0.39 26.80
N LEU A 46 -1.57 0.97 26.88
CA LEU A 46 -2.62 0.73 25.90
C LEU A 46 -2.31 1.23 24.49
N LEU A 47 -1.36 2.16 24.32
CA LEU A 47 -0.94 2.66 23.02
C LEU A 47 0.01 1.72 22.27
N ILE A 48 0.59 0.71 22.92
CA ILE A 48 1.58 -0.20 22.30
C ILE A 48 1.09 -0.86 21.00
N PRO A 49 -0.19 -1.31 20.88
CA PRO A 49 -0.68 -1.93 19.64
C PRO A 49 -1.13 -0.92 18.56
N VAL A 50 -1.31 0.36 18.94
CA VAL A 50 -1.84 1.42 18.06
C VAL A 50 -0.96 1.70 16.82
N PRO A 51 0.39 1.63 16.87
CA PRO A 51 1.23 1.74 15.67
C PRO A 51 0.79 0.81 14.53
N LEU A 52 0.25 -0.37 14.83
CA LEU A 52 -0.21 -1.33 13.83
C LEU A 52 -1.39 -0.78 13.02
N PHE A 53 -2.30 -0.04 13.64
CA PHE A 53 -3.35 0.66 12.91
C PHE A 53 -2.78 1.72 11.96
N TYR A 54 -1.82 2.52 12.41
CA TYR A 54 -1.16 3.53 11.55
C TYR A 54 -0.39 2.90 10.39
N THR A 55 0.09 1.65 10.52
CA THR A 55 0.65 0.95 9.36
C THR A 55 -0.35 0.79 8.23
N LEU A 56 -1.66 0.73 8.49
CA LEU A 56 -2.71 0.68 7.46
C LEU A 56 -3.17 2.08 7.09
N PHE A 57 -3.53 2.89 8.08
CA PHE A 57 -4.16 4.20 7.86
C PHE A 57 -3.31 5.12 6.98
N ASP A 58 -2.01 5.21 7.23
CA ASP A 58 -1.13 6.12 6.49
C ASP A 58 -0.77 5.60 5.07
N GLN A 59 -1.10 4.35 4.74
CA GLN A 59 -0.91 3.82 3.38
C GLN A 59 -1.92 4.36 2.36
N GLN A 60 -3.01 4.99 2.80
CA GLN A 60 -3.98 5.61 1.88
C GLN A 60 -3.28 6.65 0.98
N GLY A 61 -2.43 7.51 1.54
CA GLY A 61 -1.71 8.54 0.77
C GLY A 61 -0.58 8.04 -0.12
N SER A 62 -0.25 6.74 -0.08
CA SER A 62 0.87 6.17 -0.83
C SER A 62 0.44 4.97 -1.69
N ARG A 63 0.18 3.82 -1.06
CA ARG A 63 -0.14 2.57 -1.77
C ARG A 63 -1.47 2.64 -2.50
N TRP A 64 -2.48 3.31 -1.95
CA TRP A 64 -3.76 3.47 -2.63
C TRP A 64 -3.70 4.49 -3.75
N THR A 65 -2.86 5.52 -3.64
CA THR A 65 -2.53 6.40 -4.77
C THR A 65 -1.93 5.59 -5.92
N LEU A 66 -0.93 4.74 -5.63
CA LEU A 66 -0.32 3.86 -6.63
C LEU A 66 -1.32 2.84 -7.20
N GLN A 67 -2.24 2.33 -6.39
CA GLN A 67 -3.34 1.51 -6.91
C GLN A 67 -4.24 2.31 -7.86
N GLY A 68 -4.49 3.59 -7.54
CA GLY A 68 -5.30 4.49 -8.37
C GLY A 68 -4.66 4.84 -9.71
N THR A 69 -3.32 4.83 -9.84
CA THR A 69 -2.64 5.04 -11.14
C THR A 69 -2.93 3.92 -12.13
N LEU A 70 -3.34 2.76 -11.64
CA LEU A 70 -3.72 1.58 -12.42
C LEU A 70 -5.23 1.56 -12.77
N MET A 71 -5.98 2.60 -12.41
CA MET A 71 -7.43 2.67 -12.57
C MET A 71 -7.83 3.76 -13.55
N ASN A 72 -9.01 3.63 -14.15
CA ASN A 72 -9.58 4.66 -15.00
C ASN A 72 -10.28 5.72 -14.13
N GLY A 73 -9.75 6.94 -14.16
CA GLY A 73 -10.31 8.10 -13.47
C GLY A 73 -11.35 8.89 -14.26
N LYS A 74 -11.64 8.53 -15.52
CA LYS A 74 -12.59 9.25 -16.36
C LYS A 74 -14.03 9.01 -15.90
N ILE A 75 -14.69 10.10 -15.54
CA ILE A 75 -16.12 10.14 -15.28
C ILE A 75 -16.83 10.59 -16.56
N GLU A 76 -17.48 9.65 -17.23
CA GLU A 76 -18.16 9.88 -18.52
C GLU A 76 -19.28 10.93 -18.40
N PHE A 77 -20.00 10.96 -17.28
CA PHE A 77 -21.14 11.88 -17.09
C PHE A 77 -20.75 13.34 -16.80
N LEU A 78 -19.53 13.60 -16.33
CA LEU A 78 -19.03 14.94 -15.97
C LEU A 78 -17.95 15.45 -16.94
N ASN A 79 -17.57 14.63 -17.94
CA ASN A 79 -16.38 14.85 -18.79
C ASN A 79 -15.14 15.28 -17.98
N TRP A 80 -15.00 14.69 -16.79
CA TRP A 80 -13.96 15.05 -15.82
C TRP A 80 -13.15 13.80 -15.49
N SER A 81 -11.83 13.95 -15.35
CA SER A 81 -10.95 12.86 -14.98
C SER A 81 -10.41 13.10 -13.58
N ILE A 82 -10.76 12.22 -12.64
CA ILE A 82 -10.20 12.20 -11.30
C ILE A 82 -8.75 11.71 -11.39
N LYS A 83 -7.81 12.49 -10.86
CA LYS A 83 -6.43 12.04 -10.70
C LYS A 83 -6.29 11.11 -9.50
N PRO A 84 -5.36 10.13 -9.52
CA PRO A 84 -5.16 9.21 -8.40
C PRO A 84 -5.00 9.89 -7.03
N ASP A 85 -4.27 11.01 -6.95
CA ASP A 85 -4.09 11.75 -5.69
C ASP A 85 -5.38 12.42 -5.17
N GLN A 86 -6.32 12.73 -6.08
CA GLN A 86 -7.56 13.44 -5.74
C GLN A 86 -8.60 12.54 -5.07
N ILE A 87 -8.48 11.21 -5.20
CA ILE A 87 -9.45 10.28 -4.59
C ILE A 87 -9.47 10.40 -3.07
N HIS A 88 -8.33 10.74 -2.46
CA HIS A 88 -8.20 10.87 -1.01
C HIS A 88 -8.90 12.10 -0.44
N LEU A 89 -9.32 13.05 -1.29
CA LEU A 89 -10.16 14.18 -0.87
C LEU A 89 -11.52 13.71 -0.32
N ILE A 90 -11.95 12.50 -0.68
CA ILE A 90 -13.19 11.92 -0.14
C ILE A 90 -13.08 11.60 1.36
N ASN A 91 -11.88 11.35 1.90
CA ASN A 91 -11.72 10.97 3.30
C ASN A 91 -12.14 12.11 4.26
N PRO A 92 -11.63 13.36 4.14
CA PRO A 92 -12.13 14.49 4.93
C PRO A 92 -13.64 14.74 4.80
N LEU A 93 -14.21 14.53 3.60
CA LEU A 93 -15.65 14.67 3.38
C LEU A 93 -16.45 13.60 4.15
N PHE A 94 -15.98 12.35 4.12
CA PHE A 94 -16.59 11.28 4.92
C PHE A 94 -16.44 11.53 6.42
N VAL A 95 -15.29 12.01 6.90
CA VAL A 95 -15.12 12.37 8.32
C VAL A 95 -16.14 13.43 8.75
N LEU A 96 -16.34 14.48 7.94
CA LEU A 96 -17.33 15.55 8.23
C LEU A 96 -18.77 15.01 8.32
N ILE A 97 -19.11 14.00 7.54
CA ILE A 97 -20.43 13.34 7.58
C ILE A 97 -20.51 12.33 8.74
N PHE A 98 -19.43 11.58 8.98
CA PHE A 98 -19.42 10.48 9.94
C PHE A 98 -19.35 10.95 11.38
N ILE A 99 -18.65 12.03 11.72
CA ILE A 99 -18.64 12.53 13.10
C ILE A 99 -20.06 12.80 13.64
N PRO A 100 -20.92 13.60 12.99
CA PRO A 100 -22.29 13.82 13.47
C PRO A 100 -23.15 12.56 13.39
N LEU A 101 -22.99 11.73 12.34
CA LEU A 101 -23.72 10.47 12.21
C LEU A 101 -23.38 9.49 13.34
N PHE A 102 -22.11 9.40 13.74
CA PHE A 102 -21.66 8.51 14.79
C PHE A 102 -22.16 8.96 16.16
N ASN A 103 -22.07 10.26 16.44
CA ASN A 103 -22.56 10.81 17.71
C ASN A 103 -24.10 10.74 17.83
N GLY A 104 -24.82 11.03 16.74
CA GLY A 104 -26.29 11.08 16.75
C GLY A 104 -26.97 9.72 16.61
N VAL A 105 -26.38 8.77 15.87
CA VAL A 105 -27.04 7.51 15.48
C VAL A 105 -26.22 6.28 15.87
N VAL A 106 -24.98 6.18 15.40
CA VAL A 106 -24.20 4.92 15.51
C VAL A 106 -23.83 4.59 16.96
N TYR A 107 -23.30 5.55 17.73
CA TYR A 107 -22.92 5.33 19.12
C TYR A 107 -24.10 5.03 20.04
N PRO A 108 -25.26 5.72 19.93
CA PRO A 108 -26.47 5.31 20.65
C PRO A 108 -26.93 3.88 20.35
N ILE A 109 -26.82 3.43 19.10
CA ILE A 109 -27.14 2.04 18.72
C ILE A 109 -26.12 1.06 19.32
N LEU A 110 -24.82 1.35 19.21
CA LEU A 110 -23.75 0.54 19.77
C LEU A 110 -23.89 0.41 21.30
N TYR A 111 -24.33 1.47 21.98
CA TYR A 111 -24.63 1.44 23.39
C TYR A 111 -25.72 0.43 23.73
N LYS A 112 -26.81 0.37 22.94
CA LYS A 112 -27.88 -0.64 23.11
C LYS A 112 -27.41 -2.08 22.90
N ILE A 113 -26.38 -2.28 22.07
CA ILE A 113 -25.80 -3.61 21.77
C ILE A 113 -24.71 -4.00 22.80
N GLY A 114 -24.41 -3.14 23.79
CA GLY A 114 -23.44 -3.43 24.86
C GLY A 114 -21.99 -3.01 24.55
N ILE A 115 -21.79 -2.27 23.45
CA ILE A 115 -20.52 -1.61 23.09
C ILE A 115 -20.55 -0.19 23.66
N ASN A 116 -20.43 -0.12 24.99
CA ASN A 116 -20.58 1.11 25.76
C ASN A 116 -19.26 1.79 26.14
N THR A 117 -18.12 1.08 26.05
CA THR A 117 -16.82 1.63 26.47
C THR A 117 -15.99 2.13 25.28
N PRO A 118 -15.17 3.19 25.45
CA PRO A 118 -14.28 3.69 24.40
C PRO A 118 -13.36 2.62 23.82
N LEU A 119 -12.82 1.74 24.67
CA LEU A 119 -11.88 0.69 24.23
C LEU A 119 -12.56 -0.39 23.36
N LYS A 120 -13.84 -0.71 23.62
CA LYS A 120 -14.61 -1.60 22.74
C LYS A 120 -14.87 -0.95 21.38
N LYS A 121 -15.12 0.36 21.34
CA LYS A 121 -15.27 1.12 20.07
C LYS A 121 -13.99 1.10 19.24
N VAL A 122 -12.83 1.34 19.88
CA VAL A 122 -11.52 1.25 19.23
C VAL A 122 -11.27 -0.15 18.65
N THR A 123 -11.62 -1.20 19.42
CA THR A 123 -11.50 -2.59 18.96
C THR A 123 -12.37 -2.86 17.73
N LEU A 124 -13.63 -2.39 17.72
CA LEU A 124 -14.52 -2.50 16.57
C LEU A 124 -14.01 -1.70 15.36
N GLY A 125 -13.44 -0.52 15.58
CA GLY A 125 -12.74 0.24 14.53
C GLY A 125 -11.60 -0.54 13.89
N GLY A 126 -10.87 -1.35 14.67
CA GLY A 126 -9.81 -2.21 14.16
C GLY A 126 -10.31 -3.28 13.18
N ILE A 127 -11.52 -3.79 13.39
CA ILE A 127 -12.18 -4.73 12.47
C ILE A 127 -12.53 -4.04 11.15
N PHE A 128 -13.02 -2.80 11.20
CA PHE A 128 -13.27 -2.00 10.00
C PHE A 128 -11.98 -1.67 9.24
N ALA A 129 -10.89 -1.35 9.95
CA ALA A 129 -9.57 -1.14 9.33
C ALA A 129 -9.07 -2.39 8.60
N ALA A 130 -9.18 -3.57 9.22
CA ALA A 130 -8.82 -4.83 8.59
C ALA A 130 -9.70 -5.10 7.35
N SER A 131 -11.01 -4.89 7.45
CA SER A 131 -11.96 -5.08 6.35
C SER A 131 -11.66 -4.16 5.16
N SER A 132 -11.26 -2.91 5.43
CA SER A 132 -10.82 -1.97 4.39
C SER A 132 -9.64 -2.51 3.57
N PHE A 133 -8.66 -3.13 4.21
CA PHE A 133 -7.49 -3.67 3.52
C PHE A 133 -7.79 -5.00 2.80
N VAL A 134 -8.76 -5.76 3.29
CA VAL A 134 -9.33 -6.89 2.53
C VAL A 134 -9.96 -6.37 1.23
N CYS A 135 -10.78 -5.31 1.29
CA CYS A 135 -11.32 -4.67 0.09
C CYS A 135 -10.19 -4.20 -0.85
N SER A 136 -9.12 -3.62 -0.30
CA SER A 136 -7.97 -3.18 -1.11
C SER A 136 -7.22 -4.32 -1.77
N ALA A 137 -7.05 -5.45 -1.08
CA ALA A 137 -6.47 -6.65 -1.65
C ALA A 137 -7.35 -7.21 -2.79
N VAL A 138 -8.68 -7.18 -2.64
CA VAL A 138 -9.63 -7.59 -3.69
C VAL A 138 -9.53 -6.68 -4.90
N VAL A 139 -9.54 -5.35 -4.71
CA VAL A 139 -9.39 -4.38 -5.80
C VAL A 139 -8.05 -4.58 -6.52
N GLN A 140 -6.95 -4.77 -5.77
CA GLN A 140 -5.64 -5.05 -6.34
C GLN A 140 -5.62 -6.35 -7.15
N HIS A 141 -6.29 -7.39 -6.65
CA HIS A 141 -6.42 -8.66 -7.36
C HIS A 141 -7.21 -8.53 -8.66
N ILE A 142 -8.28 -7.72 -8.67
CA ILE A 142 -9.06 -7.44 -9.89
C ILE A 142 -8.21 -6.69 -10.93
N ILE A 143 -7.35 -5.76 -10.49
CA ILE A 143 -6.45 -5.00 -11.39
C ILE A 143 -5.39 -5.92 -12.01
N ILE A 144 -4.69 -6.71 -11.19
CA ILE A 144 -3.58 -7.55 -11.67
C ILE A 144 -4.10 -8.79 -12.42
N GLY A 145 -5.23 -9.34 -11.98
CA GLY A 145 -5.78 -10.59 -12.49
C GLY A 145 -4.93 -11.80 -12.11
N HIS A 146 -5.16 -12.91 -12.81
CA HIS A 146 -4.43 -14.16 -12.57
C HIS A 146 -2.98 -14.04 -13.09
N PRO A 147 -1.99 -14.62 -12.41
CA PRO A 147 -0.64 -14.68 -12.93
C PRO A 147 -0.61 -15.51 -14.22
N LEU A 148 0.35 -15.20 -15.09
CA LEU A 148 0.71 -16.02 -16.25
C LEU A 148 1.38 -17.31 -15.77
N LEU A 149 0.60 -18.22 -15.21
CA LEU A 149 1.07 -19.55 -14.87
C LEU A 149 0.63 -20.50 -15.98
N LEU A 150 1.62 -21.03 -16.70
CA LEU A 150 1.42 -22.19 -17.54
C LEU A 150 1.22 -23.41 -16.63
N PRO A 151 0.15 -24.21 -16.79
CA PRO A 151 -0.01 -25.47 -16.06
C PRO A 151 1.24 -26.34 -16.22
N SER A 152 1.62 -27.10 -15.18
CA SER A 152 2.89 -27.84 -15.15
C SER A 152 3.09 -28.88 -16.27
N ASN A 153 2.04 -29.20 -17.03
CA ASN A 153 2.05 -30.11 -18.17
C ASN A 153 1.75 -29.44 -19.52
N GLU A 154 1.60 -28.11 -19.57
CA GLU A 154 1.27 -27.37 -20.77
C GLU A 154 2.37 -26.35 -21.11
N GLY A 155 2.77 -26.32 -22.38
CA GLY A 155 3.67 -25.30 -22.91
C GLY A 155 2.95 -24.40 -23.90
N GLN A 156 3.22 -23.10 -23.88
CA GLN A 156 2.63 -22.16 -24.85
C GLN A 156 3.66 -21.75 -25.90
N LEU A 157 3.44 -22.18 -27.15
CA LEU A 157 4.20 -21.70 -28.31
C LEU A 157 3.52 -20.48 -28.93
N ARG A 158 4.21 -19.34 -28.97
CA ARG A 158 3.77 -18.17 -29.74
C ARG A 158 4.73 -17.96 -30.91
N ILE A 159 4.21 -18.09 -32.13
CA ILE A 159 4.94 -17.85 -33.36
C ILE A 159 4.41 -16.55 -33.96
N TYR A 160 5.31 -15.60 -34.19
CA TYR A 160 4.99 -14.36 -34.88
C TYR A 160 5.63 -14.40 -36.27
N ASN A 161 4.79 -14.56 -37.30
CA ASN A 161 5.23 -14.34 -38.67
C ASN A 161 5.33 -12.82 -38.90
N ASN A 162 6.56 -12.33 -39.02
CA ASN A 162 6.84 -10.92 -39.26
C ASN A 162 7.08 -10.62 -40.75
N PHE A 163 6.87 -11.59 -41.64
CA PHE A 163 6.97 -11.43 -43.09
C PHE A 163 5.58 -11.20 -43.71
N ASP A 164 5.52 -10.41 -44.78
CA ASP A 164 4.28 -10.17 -45.55
C ASP A 164 3.83 -11.38 -46.40
N CYS A 165 4.51 -12.53 -46.28
CA CYS A 165 4.23 -13.74 -47.02
C CYS A 165 3.67 -14.85 -46.10
N ARG A 166 2.92 -15.78 -46.69
CA ARG A 166 2.46 -16.99 -45.99
C ARG A 166 3.64 -17.91 -45.72
N VAL A 167 4.00 -18.08 -44.45
CA VAL A 167 5.01 -19.04 -44.00
C VAL A 167 4.28 -20.29 -43.49
N ALA A 168 4.58 -21.45 -44.08
CA ALA A 168 4.08 -22.74 -43.62
C ALA A 168 5.15 -23.41 -42.74
N MET A 169 4.75 -23.92 -41.58
CA MET A 169 5.64 -24.67 -40.68
C MET A 169 5.06 -26.06 -40.39
N SER A 170 5.91 -27.09 -40.41
CA SER A 170 5.55 -28.49 -40.15
C SER A 170 6.26 -29.03 -38.89
N GLY A 171 5.52 -29.24 -37.79
CA GLY A 171 5.92 -29.89 -36.51
C GLY A 171 6.91 -29.10 -35.63
N SER A 172 7.04 -29.25 -34.30
CA SER A 172 6.34 -29.93 -33.18
C SER A 172 6.70 -29.15 -31.88
N LEU A 173 5.83 -29.18 -30.84
CA LEU A 173 5.92 -28.60 -29.47
C LEU A 173 7.16 -27.75 -29.05
N VAL A 174 6.94 -26.48 -28.68
CA VAL A 174 8.01 -25.52 -28.33
C VAL A 174 7.55 -24.41 -27.35
N SER A 175 8.47 -23.82 -26.57
CA SER A 175 8.24 -22.92 -25.43
C SER A 175 8.30 -21.40 -25.67
N SER A 176 9.06 -20.86 -26.63
CA SER A 176 8.95 -19.50 -27.22
C SER A 176 10.23 -19.16 -27.96
N TYR A 177 10.15 -18.79 -29.24
CA TYR A 177 11.33 -18.38 -30.01
C TYR A 177 11.04 -17.17 -30.88
N LEU A 178 12.02 -16.28 -30.98
CA LEU A 178 12.05 -15.19 -31.96
C LEU A 178 12.91 -15.60 -33.15
N LEU A 179 12.31 -15.59 -34.34
CA LEU A 179 13.02 -15.82 -35.60
C LEU A 179 13.66 -14.50 -36.04
N THR A 180 14.98 -14.43 -36.05
CA THR A 180 15.72 -13.25 -36.54
C THR A 180 16.59 -13.64 -37.72
N SER A 181 16.61 -12.82 -38.78
CA SER A 181 17.57 -12.98 -39.87
C SER A 181 18.96 -12.53 -39.39
N LYS A 182 19.94 -13.43 -39.44
CA LYS A 182 21.35 -13.16 -39.08
C LYS A 182 22.12 -12.54 -40.24
N ASN A 183 21.82 -13.02 -41.45
CA ASN A 183 22.18 -12.50 -42.77
C ASN A 183 21.00 -12.83 -43.69
N ASN A 184 20.86 -12.15 -44.84
CA ASN A 184 19.70 -12.26 -45.76
C ASN A 184 19.25 -13.70 -46.15
N ASP A 185 20.03 -14.74 -45.82
CA ASP A 185 19.75 -16.16 -46.11
C ASP A 185 19.74 -17.13 -44.88
N GLU A 186 20.02 -16.68 -43.64
CA GLU A 186 20.03 -17.54 -42.43
C GLU A 186 19.04 -17.08 -41.35
N ILE A 187 18.24 -18.02 -40.82
CA ILE A 187 17.24 -17.80 -39.76
C ILE A 187 17.80 -18.31 -38.43
N GLU A 188 17.92 -17.41 -37.45
CA GLU A 188 18.34 -17.73 -36.07
C GLU A 188 17.13 -17.79 -35.13
N LEU A 189 17.17 -18.74 -34.21
CA LEU A 189 16.13 -19.01 -33.21
C LEU A 189 16.61 -18.58 -31.82
N LYS A 190 16.08 -17.48 -31.29
CA LYS A 190 16.52 -16.94 -29.97
C LYS A 190 15.57 -17.35 -28.86
N ASN A 191 16.12 -17.97 -27.80
CA ASN A 191 15.42 -18.24 -26.55
C ASN A 191 15.26 -16.93 -25.77
N LEU A 192 14.04 -16.64 -25.33
CA LEU A 192 13.69 -15.43 -24.60
C LEU A 192 13.23 -15.79 -23.19
N ASN A 193 13.59 -14.97 -22.21
CA ASN A 193 13.13 -15.14 -20.84
C ASN A 193 11.59 -15.03 -20.76
N GLU A 194 11.01 -15.73 -19.80
CA GLU A 194 9.56 -15.73 -19.56
C GLU A 194 9.07 -14.32 -19.19
N LEU A 195 8.00 -13.88 -19.86
CA LEU A 195 7.34 -12.62 -19.56
C LEU A 195 6.32 -12.83 -18.44
N ARG A 196 6.38 -11.99 -17.41
CA ARG A 196 5.52 -12.08 -16.21
C ARG A 196 4.84 -10.76 -15.93
N LYS A 197 3.70 -10.79 -15.23
CA LYS A 197 3.09 -9.58 -14.67
C LYS A 197 4.00 -8.99 -13.59
N LEU A 198 4.13 -7.67 -13.57
CA LEU A 198 4.96 -6.98 -12.60
C LEU A 198 4.24 -6.81 -11.26
N ARG A 199 5.02 -6.83 -10.17
CA ARG A 199 4.50 -6.62 -8.80
C ARG A 199 3.73 -5.31 -8.66
N SER A 200 4.20 -4.27 -9.33
CA SER A 200 3.64 -2.91 -9.29
C SER A 200 2.30 -2.78 -10.02
N GLY A 201 1.93 -3.77 -10.84
CA GLY A 201 0.77 -3.68 -11.73
C GLY A 201 0.97 -2.79 -12.95
N ASN A 202 2.15 -2.21 -13.16
CA ASN A 202 2.51 -1.51 -14.40
C ASN A 202 2.65 -2.48 -15.58
N SER A 203 2.67 -1.94 -16.80
CA SER A 203 2.86 -2.74 -18.01
C SER A 203 4.29 -3.27 -18.08
N ASN A 204 4.44 -4.58 -18.32
CA ASN A 204 5.74 -5.16 -18.65
C ASN A 204 5.98 -5.05 -20.16
N LEU A 205 7.01 -4.32 -20.58
CA LEU A 205 7.41 -4.23 -21.98
C LEU A 205 8.77 -4.91 -22.21
N ARG A 206 8.79 -5.93 -23.05
CA ARG A 206 10.02 -6.44 -23.65
C ARG A 206 10.22 -5.81 -25.03
N ILE A 207 11.45 -5.43 -25.32
CA ILE A 207 11.84 -4.88 -26.62
C ILE A 207 12.72 -5.92 -27.32
N SER A 208 12.31 -6.33 -28.52
CA SER A 208 13.00 -7.30 -29.35
C SER A 208 13.29 -6.71 -30.73
N TYR A 209 14.46 -6.98 -31.28
CA TYR A 209 14.93 -6.36 -32.52
C TYR A 209 15.86 -7.31 -33.30
N SER A 210 15.92 -7.13 -34.62
CA SER A 210 16.87 -7.83 -35.50
C SER A 210 18.31 -7.30 -35.31
N ASP A 211 19.32 -8.15 -35.56
CA ASP A 211 20.73 -7.85 -35.25
C ASP A 211 21.26 -6.56 -35.92
N ASN A 212 20.72 -6.17 -37.07
CA ASN A 212 21.06 -4.95 -37.80
C ASN A 212 20.67 -3.62 -37.10
N LEU A 213 19.92 -3.67 -36.00
CA LEU A 213 19.46 -2.48 -35.25
C LEU A 213 20.31 -2.22 -33.99
N SER A 214 21.39 -2.97 -33.78
CA SER A 214 22.27 -2.83 -32.61
C SER A 214 22.91 -1.43 -32.53
N GLY A 215 22.64 -0.69 -31.45
CA GLY A 215 23.21 0.64 -31.19
C GLY A 215 22.27 1.83 -31.37
N LYS A 216 21.03 1.60 -31.85
CA LYS A 216 19.99 2.63 -31.93
C LYS A 216 19.33 2.90 -30.58
N SER A 217 18.79 4.11 -30.41
CA SER A 217 18.05 4.54 -29.22
C SER A 217 16.54 4.47 -29.44
N ILE A 218 15.81 3.86 -28.50
CA ILE A 218 14.34 3.90 -28.51
C ILE A 218 13.89 4.90 -27.46
N THR A 219 12.90 5.72 -27.79
CA THR A 219 12.27 6.62 -26.81
C THR A 219 10.77 6.46 -26.84
N LEU A 220 10.18 6.25 -25.65
CA LEU A 220 8.72 6.24 -25.48
C LEU A 220 8.30 7.60 -24.92
N ARG A 221 7.41 8.30 -25.62
CA ARG A 221 6.85 9.58 -25.16
C ARG A 221 5.38 9.43 -24.84
N ASN A 222 4.99 9.81 -23.62
CA ASN A 222 3.58 9.76 -23.20
C ASN A 222 2.79 10.90 -23.87
N THR A 223 1.67 10.58 -24.50
CA THR A 223 0.81 11.52 -25.23
C THR A 223 -0.21 12.25 -24.34
N ASN A 224 -0.49 11.74 -23.15
CA ASN A 224 -1.54 12.27 -22.26
C ASN A 224 -1.04 13.36 -21.29
N ASN A 225 0.28 13.63 -21.22
CA ASN A 225 0.85 14.67 -20.38
C ASN A 225 1.13 15.94 -21.19
N LYS A 226 0.27 16.95 -21.02
CA LYS A 226 0.60 18.33 -21.36
C LYS A 226 1.79 18.78 -20.51
N LEU A 227 2.96 18.85 -21.14
CA LEU A 227 4.08 19.78 -20.87
C LEU A 227 4.86 19.77 -19.54
N SER A 228 4.68 18.85 -18.59
CA SER A 228 5.45 18.92 -17.32
C SER A 228 6.01 17.60 -16.78
N ASP A 229 6.25 16.61 -17.64
CA ASP A 229 7.16 15.49 -17.39
C ASP A 229 7.33 14.79 -18.74
N ILE A 230 8.21 15.34 -19.59
CA ILE A 230 8.82 14.53 -20.64
C ILE A 230 9.72 13.55 -19.89
N ASN A 231 9.12 12.52 -19.30
CA ASN A 231 9.86 11.31 -18.96
C ASN A 231 10.25 10.71 -20.31
N ASN A 232 11.32 11.25 -20.89
CA ASN A 232 12.11 10.58 -21.89
C ASN A 232 12.61 9.33 -21.17
N PHE A 233 11.85 8.25 -21.24
CA PHE A 233 12.42 6.94 -21.05
C PHE A 233 13.38 6.76 -22.22
N GLN A 234 14.62 7.24 -22.03
CA GLN A 234 15.74 6.88 -22.89
C GLN A 234 15.87 5.38 -22.73
N ALA A 235 15.39 4.62 -23.72
CA ALA A 235 15.70 3.22 -23.76
C ALA A 235 17.20 3.13 -24.00
N VAL A 236 17.91 2.81 -22.91
CA VAL A 236 18.64 1.56 -22.79
C VAL A 236 19.35 1.17 -24.08
N LEU A 237 20.68 1.20 -24.03
CA LEU A 237 21.52 0.53 -25.01
C LEU A 237 20.94 -0.88 -25.22
N LEU A 238 20.39 -1.12 -26.40
CA LEU A 238 19.59 -2.29 -26.74
C LEU A 238 20.29 -3.56 -26.24
N ASN A 239 19.83 -4.10 -25.10
CA ASN A 239 20.30 -5.36 -24.57
C ASN A 239 19.18 -6.37 -24.81
N LYS A 240 19.50 -7.48 -25.48
CA LYS A 240 18.52 -8.33 -26.19
C LYS A 240 17.47 -9.03 -25.30
N ASN A 241 17.50 -8.87 -23.97
CA ASN A 241 16.69 -9.66 -23.04
C ASN A 241 16.21 -8.91 -21.76
N THR A 242 16.14 -7.58 -21.76
CA THR A 242 15.67 -6.84 -20.57
C THR A 242 14.17 -6.56 -20.63
N ASN A 243 13.49 -6.91 -19.53
CA ASN A 243 12.11 -6.51 -19.27
C ASN A 243 12.11 -5.09 -18.70
N HIS A 244 11.25 -4.23 -19.20
CA HIS A 244 11.13 -2.84 -18.75
C HIS A 244 9.75 -2.62 -18.14
N GLU A 245 9.74 -2.04 -16.95
CA GLU A 245 8.51 -1.58 -16.31
C GLU A 245 8.11 -0.22 -16.87
N ILE A 246 6.93 -0.14 -17.47
CA ILE A 246 6.41 1.09 -18.06
C ILE A 246 5.10 1.47 -17.38
N PRO A 247 4.97 2.73 -16.90
CA PRO A 247 3.71 3.22 -16.36
C PRO A 247 2.56 3.07 -17.36
N VAL A 248 1.35 2.97 -16.82
CA VAL A 248 0.13 2.85 -17.62
C VAL A 248 -0.11 4.16 -18.38
N GLY A 249 -0.43 4.08 -19.67
CA GLY A 249 -0.72 5.27 -20.48
C GLY A 249 -0.66 5.04 -21.98
N THR A 250 -0.87 6.12 -22.74
CA THR A 250 -0.79 6.12 -24.19
C THR A 250 0.55 6.70 -24.63
N TYR A 251 1.32 5.93 -25.40
CA TYR A 251 2.69 6.26 -25.79
C TYR A 251 2.87 6.34 -27.30
N ASP A 252 3.69 7.29 -27.72
CA ASP A 252 4.28 7.33 -29.06
C ASP A 252 5.71 6.80 -28.98
N ILE A 253 6.10 5.98 -29.96
CA ILE A 253 7.41 5.32 -30.00
C ILE A 253 8.26 5.94 -31.10
N TYR A 254 9.45 6.36 -30.70
CA TYR A 254 10.46 6.93 -31.57
C TYR A 254 11.73 6.06 -31.57
N LEU A 255 12.35 5.93 -32.74
CA LEU A 255 13.65 5.29 -32.92
C LEU A 255 14.61 6.35 -33.48
N ASP A 256 15.68 6.67 -32.76
CA ASP A 256 16.61 7.75 -33.11
C ASP A 256 15.89 9.08 -33.47
N ASN A 257 14.82 9.40 -32.73
CA ASN A 257 13.90 10.53 -32.93
C ASN A 257 12.98 10.45 -34.16
N GLU A 258 13.03 9.40 -34.97
CA GLU A 258 12.02 9.13 -35.99
C GLU A 258 10.78 8.49 -35.39
N HIS A 259 9.60 9.02 -35.74
CA HIS A 259 8.33 8.56 -35.21
C HIS A 259 7.85 7.29 -35.92
N ILE A 260 7.82 6.14 -35.24
CA ILE A 260 7.45 4.86 -35.87
C ILE A 260 6.02 4.46 -35.56
N LEU A 261 5.65 4.36 -34.27
CA LEU A 261 4.31 3.94 -33.85
C LEU A 261 3.60 5.05 -33.09
N LYS A 262 2.33 5.29 -33.45
CA LYS A 262 1.47 6.31 -32.82
C LYS A 262 0.46 5.64 -31.89
N LYS A 263 0.18 6.28 -30.75
CA LYS A 263 -0.94 5.96 -29.84
C LYS A 263 -1.01 4.49 -29.43
N ILE A 264 0.04 4.01 -28.78
CA ILE A 264 0.06 2.70 -28.14
C ILE A 264 -0.48 2.80 -26.73
N ASP A 265 -1.58 2.09 -26.46
CA ASP A 265 -2.14 2.00 -25.12
C ASP A 265 -1.49 0.85 -24.35
N LEU A 266 -0.73 1.19 -23.30
CA LEU A 266 -0.19 0.24 -22.34
C LEU A 266 -1.11 0.20 -21.12
N LEU A 267 -1.86 -0.89 -20.99
CA LEU A 267 -2.88 -1.08 -19.97
C LEU A 267 -2.29 -1.59 -18.64
N PRO A 268 -3.00 -1.45 -17.51
CA PRO A 268 -2.58 -2.01 -16.22
C PRO A 268 -2.39 -3.53 -16.29
N ALA A 269 -1.31 -4.02 -15.69
CA ALA A 269 -0.91 -5.43 -15.63
C ALA A 269 -0.82 -6.13 -17.00
N SER A 270 -0.69 -5.34 -18.09
CA SER A 270 -0.49 -5.88 -19.42
C SER A 270 0.94 -6.34 -19.63
N VAL A 271 1.08 -7.37 -20.46
CA VAL A 271 2.38 -7.94 -20.82
C VAL A 271 2.53 -7.76 -22.31
N ASN A 272 3.52 -6.96 -22.70
CA ASN A 272 3.69 -6.46 -24.05
C ASN A 272 5.09 -6.78 -24.57
N GLU A 273 5.16 -7.03 -25.87
CA GLU A 273 6.39 -7.24 -26.62
C GLU A 273 6.40 -6.30 -27.82
N LEU A 274 7.39 -5.43 -27.87
CA LEU A 274 7.62 -4.50 -28.96
C LEU A 274 8.71 -5.07 -29.86
N ILE A 275 8.34 -5.41 -31.10
CA ILE A 275 9.26 -6.01 -32.07
C ILE A 275 9.62 -4.97 -33.12
N PHE A 276 10.92 -4.74 -33.30
CA PHE A 276 11.47 -3.97 -34.41
C PHE A 276 12.03 -4.90 -35.47
N HIS A 277 11.69 -4.63 -36.73
CA HIS A 277 12.19 -5.34 -37.88
C HIS A 277 12.60 -4.36 -38.97
N GLN A 278 13.84 -4.50 -39.43
CA GLN A 278 14.36 -3.68 -40.51
C GLN A 278 14.34 -4.46 -41.81
N ARG A 279 13.66 -3.92 -42.83
CA ARG A 279 13.59 -4.51 -44.18
C ARG A 279 14.18 -3.54 -45.19
N PHE A 280 15.30 -3.92 -45.80
CA PHE A 280 16.11 -3.19 -46.80
C PHE A 280 16.60 -1.78 -46.37
N ASN A 281 15.72 -0.87 -45.94
CA ASN A 281 16.03 0.39 -45.25
C ASN A 281 14.84 0.97 -44.43
N GLN A 282 13.68 0.32 -44.41
CA GLN A 282 12.54 0.74 -43.58
C GLN A 282 12.55 -0.04 -42.27
N THR A 283 12.38 0.66 -41.15
CA THR A 283 12.22 0.03 -39.84
C THR A 283 10.75 0.00 -39.48
N ASN A 284 10.17 -1.20 -39.50
CA ASN A 284 8.82 -1.43 -39.02
C ASN A 284 8.87 -1.85 -37.55
N ALA A 285 7.92 -1.35 -36.76
CA ALA A 285 7.73 -1.81 -35.40
C ALA A 285 6.31 -2.33 -35.25
N LYS A 286 6.13 -3.36 -34.42
CA LYS A 286 4.82 -3.90 -34.07
C LYS A 286 4.79 -4.18 -32.57
N LEU A 287 3.75 -3.68 -31.91
CA LEU A 287 3.45 -4.06 -30.54
C LEU A 287 2.56 -5.31 -30.55
N ILE A 288 2.95 -6.29 -29.75
CA ILE A 288 2.16 -7.48 -29.49
C ILE A 288 1.85 -7.52 -28.00
N THR A 289 0.56 -7.51 -27.68
CA THR A 289 0.10 -7.68 -26.31
C THR A 289 -0.12 -9.16 -26.05
N LEU A 290 0.68 -9.74 -25.15
CA LEU A 290 0.58 -11.15 -24.78
C LEU A 290 -0.60 -11.42 -23.86
N GLU A 291 -0.91 -10.48 -22.99
CA GLU A 291 -2.09 -10.51 -22.14
C GLU A 291 -2.64 -9.09 -22.00
N ASN A 292 -3.91 -8.94 -22.34
CA ASN A 292 -4.59 -7.66 -22.29
C ASN A 292 -4.87 -7.31 -20.83
N GLY A 293 -4.33 -6.16 -20.41
CA GLY A 293 -4.76 -5.50 -19.19
C GLY A 293 -6.21 -5.00 -19.29
N LYS A 294 -6.80 -4.63 -18.17
CA LYS A 294 -8.10 -3.96 -18.13
C LYS A 294 -8.07 -2.82 -17.15
N TYR A 295 -8.66 -1.70 -17.52
CA TYR A 295 -8.97 -0.66 -16.55
C TYR A 295 -10.23 -1.04 -15.77
N ILE A 296 -10.17 -0.78 -14.46
CA ILE A 296 -11.36 -0.67 -13.62
C ILE A 296 -11.55 0.78 -13.22
N HIS A 297 -12.79 1.18 -12.99
CA HIS A 297 -13.11 2.56 -12.62
C HIS A 297 -12.59 2.90 -11.22
N ILE A 298 -12.01 4.09 -11.02
CA ILE A 298 -11.40 4.53 -9.76
C ILE A 298 -12.35 4.48 -8.56
N LEU A 299 -13.66 4.58 -8.80
CA LEU A 299 -14.70 4.47 -7.75
C LEU A 299 -14.71 3.12 -7.02
N TRP A 300 -14.07 2.08 -7.55
CA TRP A 300 -13.85 0.85 -6.80
C TRP A 300 -12.96 1.03 -5.54
N GLN A 301 -12.31 2.18 -5.38
CA GLN A 301 -11.65 2.57 -4.13
C GLN A 301 -12.60 3.15 -3.08
N VAL A 302 -13.83 3.52 -3.43
CA VAL A 302 -14.78 4.10 -2.46
C VAL A 302 -15.11 3.15 -1.30
N PRO A 303 -15.36 1.84 -1.51
CA PRO A 303 -15.66 0.92 -0.40
C PRO A 303 -14.52 0.80 0.61
N GLN A 304 -13.26 0.68 0.15
CA GLN A 304 -12.11 0.64 1.05
C GLN A 304 -11.94 1.98 1.79
N THR A 305 -12.09 3.11 1.09
CA THR A 305 -11.96 4.43 1.73
C THR A 305 -13.05 4.66 2.77
N LEU A 306 -14.29 4.27 2.49
CA LEU A 306 -15.39 4.37 3.45
C LEU A 306 -15.10 3.58 4.75
N LEU A 307 -14.63 2.34 4.62
CA LEU A 307 -14.33 1.49 5.76
C LEU A 307 -13.15 2.01 6.60
N ILE A 308 -12.09 2.53 5.97
CA ILE A 308 -10.98 3.13 6.71
C ILE A 308 -11.41 4.44 7.40
N THR A 309 -12.28 5.25 6.80
CA THR A 309 -12.82 6.45 7.45
C THR A 309 -13.68 6.10 8.67
N VAL A 310 -14.50 5.05 8.57
CA VAL A 310 -15.23 4.52 9.73
C VAL A 310 -14.24 4.11 10.83
N ALA A 311 -13.18 3.39 10.48
CA ALA A 311 -12.14 3.01 11.43
C ALA A 311 -11.42 4.22 12.03
N GLU A 312 -11.15 5.27 11.25
CA GLU A 312 -10.54 6.53 11.68
C GLU A 312 -11.36 7.18 12.79
N VAL A 313 -12.67 7.35 12.58
CA VAL A 313 -13.57 7.94 13.58
C VAL A 313 -13.62 7.08 14.85
N MET A 314 -13.68 5.77 14.71
CA MET A 314 -13.78 4.85 15.85
C MET A 314 -12.48 4.68 16.63
N ILE A 315 -11.33 4.81 15.98
CA ILE A 315 -10.01 4.66 16.60
C ILE A 315 -9.46 6.02 16.97
N ILE A 316 -9.16 6.90 16.01
CA ILE A 316 -8.40 8.13 16.27
C ILE A 316 -9.18 9.06 17.19
N VAL A 317 -10.43 9.38 16.85
CA VAL A 317 -11.23 10.33 17.65
C VAL A 317 -11.49 9.76 19.05
N THR A 318 -11.93 8.50 19.13
CA THR A 318 -12.23 7.86 20.42
C THR A 318 -11.00 7.64 21.29
N LEU A 319 -9.86 7.26 20.70
CA LEU A 319 -8.61 7.05 21.44
C LEU A 319 -8.06 8.38 21.95
N LEU A 320 -8.15 9.46 21.16
CA LEU A 320 -7.73 10.78 21.60
C LEU A 320 -8.59 11.29 22.77
N GLU A 321 -9.92 11.14 22.69
CA GLU A 321 -10.83 11.45 23.79
C GLU A 321 -10.54 10.59 25.04
N PHE A 322 -10.34 9.29 24.86
CA PHE A 322 -10.01 8.37 25.95
C PHE A 322 -8.68 8.75 26.64
N THR A 323 -7.64 8.99 25.85
CA THR A 323 -6.30 9.33 26.37
C THR A 323 -6.34 10.64 27.17
N PHE A 324 -7.07 11.65 26.72
CA PHE A 324 -7.21 12.92 27.46
C PHE A 324 -8.10 12.84 28.70
N THR A 325 -9.08 11.93 28.72
CA THR A 325 -9.94 11.72 29.90
C THR A 325 -9.26 10.87 30.97
N GLN A 326 -8.35 9.97 30.59
CA GLN A 326 -7.61 9.12 31.52
C GLN A 326 -6.25 9.69 31.95
N ALA A 327 -5.71 10.66 31.20
CA ALA A 327 -4.45 11.32 31.55
C ALA A 327 -4.65 12.42 32.60
N PRO A 328 -3.74 12.55 33.59
CA PRO A 328 -3.75 13.68 34.51
C PRO A 328 -3.43 14.98 33.76
N LEU A 329 -3.93 16.11 34.27
CA LEU A 329 -3.79 17.43 33.62
C LEU A 329 -2.33 17.78 33.31
N SER A 330 -1.42 17.48 34.24
CA SER A 330 0.01 17.75 34.12
C SER A 330 0.72 16.95 33.03
N MET A 331 0.11 15.86 32.52
CA MET A 331 0.74 14.92 31.57
C MET A 331 0.03 14.84 30.22
N LYS A 332 -1.00 15.66 29.97
CA LYS A 332 -1.72 15.67 28.67
C LYS A 332 -0.80 15.89 27.48
N SER A 333 0.14 16.83 27.57
CA SER A 333 1.13 17.08 26.50
C SER A 333 2.07 15.90 26.27
N PHE A 334 2.45 15.20 27.34
CA PHE A 334 3.30 14.01 27.25
C PHE A 334 2.59 12.85 26.55
N ILE A 335 1.31 12.62 26.88
CA ILE A 335 0.48 11.61 26.22
C ILE A 335 0.23 11.95 24.75
N SER A 336 0.02 13.23 24.42
CA SER A 336 -0.10 13.68 23.02
C SER A 336 1.18 13.37 22.22
N ALA A 337 2.36 13.67 22.78
CA ALA A 337 3.63 13.31 22.16
C ALA A 337 3.80 11.80 21.99
N ALA A 338 3.37 10.99 22.96
CA ALA A 338 3.36 9.54 22.84
C ALA A 338 2.45 9.05 21.71
N ASN A 339 1.29 9.66 21.52
CA ASN A 339 0.38 9.33 20.42
C ASN A 339 1.03 9.62 19.05
N LEU A 340 1.67 10.78 18.87
CA LEU A 340 2.42 11.10 17.64
C LEU A 340 3.59 10.12 17.41
N CYS A 341 4.27 9.70 18.48
CA CYS A 341 5.30 8.69 18.41
C CYS A 341 4.74 7.35 17.89
N THR A 342 3.53 6.96 18.29
CA THR A 342 2.90 5.73 17.78
C THR A 342 2.66 5.78 16.27
N GLN A 343 2.26 6.94 15.74
CA GLN A 343 2.12 7.15 14.31
C GLN A 343 3.47 7.06 13.59
N ALA A 344 4.52 7.69 14.13
CA ALA A 344 5.87 7.60 13.57
C ALA A 344 6.39 6.15 13.53
N VAL A 345 6.15 5.37 14.58
CA VAL A 345 6.49 3.94 14.61
C VAL A 345 5.72 3.15 13.55
N GLY A 346 4.42 3.43 13.37
CA GLY A 346 3.61 2.83 12.30
C GLY A 346 4.21 3.10 10.92
N ASN A 347 4.55 4.36 10.62
CA ASN A 347 5.17 4.72 9.35
C ASN A 347 6.55 4.07 9.14
N LEU A 348 7.35 3.94 10.20
CA LEU A 348 8.63 3.23 10.14
C LEU A 348 8.45 1.75 9.79
N LEU A 349 7.43 1.08 10.34
CA LEU A 349 7.13 -0.32 10.02
C LEU A 349 6.81 -0.50 8.52
N ILE A 350 6.05 0.43 7.91
CA ILE A 350 5.75 0.39 6.46
C ILE A 350 7.04 0.40 5.64
N VAL A 351 7.99 1.29 5.98
CA VAL A 351 9.27 1.41 5.28
C VAL A 351 10.11 0.15 5.42
N ILE A 352 10.17 -0.43 6.62
CA ILE A 352 10.91 -1.68 6.89
C ILE A 352 10.32 -2.82 6.05
N ILE A 353 9.01 -3.03 6.12
CA ILE A 353 8.31 -4.11 5.39
C ILE A 353 8.50 -3.95 3.88
N SER A 354 8.41 -2.72 3.37
CA SER A 354 8.61 -2.42 1.95
C SER A 354 10.04 -2.71 1.49
N LYS A 355 11.06 -2.40 2.31
CA LYS A 355 12.48 -2.63 1.98
C LYS A 355 12.88 -4.10 2.00
N MET A 356 12.27 -4.91 2.86
CA MET A 356 12.61 -6.33 2.96
C MET A 356 12.25 -7.14 1.70
N LYS A 357 11.44 -6.59 0.79
CA LYS A 357 10.99 -7.24 -0.45
C LYS A 357 10.45 -8.67 -0.24
N LEU A 358 9.79 -8.91 0.89
CA LEU A 358 9.29 -10.23 1.30
C LEU A 358 8.26 -10.84 0.34
N PHE A 359 7.50 -10.00 -0.37
CA PHE A 359 6.38 -10.45 -1.20
C PHE A 359 6.62 -10.11 -2.66
N GLU A 360 6.41 -11.07 -3.56
CA GLU A 360 6.50 -10.82 -5.01
C GLU A 360 5.26 -10.11 -5.56
N ASN A 361 4.12 -10.18 -4.86
CA ASN A 361 2.84 -9.63 -5.31
C ASN A 361 2.27 -8.66 -4.27
N GLN A 362 1.81 -7.49 -4.73
CA GLN A 362 1.21 -6.45 -3.88
C GLN A 362 -0.04 -6.93 -3.13
N VAL A 363 -0.81 -7.88 -3.70
CA VAL A 363 -1.96 -8.49 -3.00
C VAL A 363 -1.52 -9.17 -1.71
N HIS A 364 -0.41 -9.91 -1.73
CA HIS A 364 0.11 -10.62 -0.56
C HIS A 364 0.61 -9.64 0.51
N GLU A 365 1.16 -8.50 0.08
CA GLU A 365 1.57 -7.43 0.98
C GLU A 365 0.35 -6.82 1.71
N TYR A 366 -0.77 -6.58 1.02
CA TYR A 366 -2.00 -6.12 1.68
C TYR A 366 -2.55 -7.16 2.67
N ILE A 367 -2.56 -8.45 2.32
CA ILE A 367 -3.00 -9.51 3.23
C ILE A 367 -2.08 -9.61 4.46
N PHE A 368 -0.78 -9.42 4.28
CA PHE A 368 0.16 -9.38 5.41
C PHE A 368 -0.15 -8.24 6.38
N TYR A 369 -0.46 -7.04 5.88
CA TYR A 369 -0.91 -5.92 6.72
C TYR A 369 -2.23 -6.23 7.44
N VAL A 370 -3.18 -6.92 6.79
CA VAL A 370 -4.42 -7.37 7.45
C VAL A 370 -4.11 -8.28 8.63
N ILE A 371 -3.26 -9.29 8.44
CA ILE A 371 -2.87 -10.22 9.51
C ILE A 371 -2.22 -9.46 10.67
N LEU A 372 -1.31 -8.53 10.36
CA LEU A 372 -0.62 -7.71 11.36
C LEU A 372 -1.60 -6.88 12.21
N VAL A 373 -2.59 -6.24 11.59
CA VAL A 373 -3.59 -5.47 12.33
C VAL A 373 -4.55 -6.35 13.11
N VAL A 374 -4.98 -7.50 12.58
CA VAL A 374 -5.82 -8.43 13.33
C VAL A 374 -5.11 -8.89 14.60
N LEU A 375 -3.81 -9.23 14.52
CA LEU A 375 -3.00 -9.53 15.70
C LEU A 375 -2.93 -8.34 16.66
N GLY A 376 -2.73 -7.12 16.14
CA GLY A 376 -2.75 -5.89 16.93
C GLY A 376 -4.05 -5.65 17.67
N VAL A 377 -5.19 -5.90 17.02
CA VAL A 377 -6.53 -5.78 17.59
C VAL A 377 -6.76 -6.83 18.67
N ILE A 378 -6.30 -8.07 18.48
CA ILE A 378 -6.37 -9.13 19.50
C ILE A 378 -5.55 -8.72 20.73
N ILE A 379 -4.32 -8.25 20.53
CA ILE A 379 -3.46 -7.78 21.62
C ILE A 379 -4.12 -6.60 22.36
N PHE A 380 -4.64 -5.62 21.63
CA PHE A 380 -5.35 -4.47 22.19
C PHE A 380 -6.60 -4.90 22.98
N MET A 381 -7.38 -5.85 22.47
CA MET A 381 -8.55 -6.40 23.15
C MET A 381 -8.16 -7.06 24.49
N LEU A 382 -7.08 -7.86 24.52
CA LEU A 382 -6.59 -8.49 25.74
C LEU A 382 -6.07 -7.47 26.76
N MET A 383 -5.38 -6.43 26.30
CA MET A 383 -4.86 -5.36 27.16
C MET A 383 -5.99 -4.48 27.70
N SER A 384 -6.96 -4.12 26.87
CA SER A 384 -8.12 -3.31 27.25
C SER A 384 -9.03 -4.02 28.25
N ALA A 385 -9.18 -5.35 28.16
CA ALA A 385 -9.96 -6.13 29.13
C ALA A 385 -9.38 -6.06 30.56
N LYS A 386 -8.06 -5.83 30.70
CA LYS A 386 -7.39 -5.68 32.00
C LYS A 386 -7.35 -4.23 32.49
N TYR A 387 -7.72 -3.26 31.64
CA TYR A 387 -7.63 -1.85 31.97
C TYR A 387 -8.74 -1.43 32.92
N LYS A 388 -8.38 -0.71 33.99
CA LYS A 388 -9.33 -0.12 34.94
C LYS A 388 -9.45 1.37 34.66
N TYR A 389 -10.66 1.81 34.32
CA TYR A 389 -10.99 3.21 34.13
C TYR A 389 -10.77 3.99 35.43
N LYS A 390 -10.19 5.19 35.30
CA LYS A 390 -9.94 6.13 36.39
C LYS A 390 -10.76 7.39 36.15
N SER A 391 -11.43 7.91 37.19
CA SER A 391 -11.99 9.25 37.19
C SER A 391 -10.91 10.24 37.65
N VAL A 392 -10.55 11.20 36.80
CA VAL A 392 -9.59 12.27 37.15
C VAL A 392 -10.26 13.35 38.02
N THR A 393 -11.59 13.46 37.94
CA THR A 393 -12.36 14.58 38.53
C THR A 393 -12.50 14.54 40.05
N ASP A 394 -12.49 13.36 40.68
CA ASP A 394 -12.80 13.26 42.12
C ASP A 394 -11.64 13.71 43.05
N ASN A 395 -10.39 13.69 42.55
CA ASN A 395 -9.21 13.98 43.38
C ASN A 395 -8.81 15.46 43.43
N GLN A 396 -9.41 16.33 42.60
CA GLN A 396 -9.07 17.75 42.55
C GLN A 396 -10.05 18.63 43.34
N SER A 397 -11.34 18.31 43.35
CA SER A 397 -12.35 19.04 44.16
C SER A 397 -12.20 18.84 45.68
N GLN A 398 -11.43 17.84 46.13
CA GLN A 398 -11.06 17.67 47.54
C GLN A 398 -9.76 18.41 47.92
N ASN A 399 -8.97 18.87 46.96
CA ASN A 399 -7.69 19.56 47.21
C ASN A 399 -7.72 21.07 46.94
N GLU A 400 -8.83 21.60 46.42
CA GLU A 400 -9.08 23.04 46.29
C GLU A 400 -10.00 23.60 47.40
N ARG A 401 -10.25 22.83 48.47
CA ARG A 401 -10.98 23.29 49.67
C ARG A 401 -10.13 23.22 50.93
#